data_AF-A0A803Q0Q3-F1
#
_entry.id   AF-A0A803Q0Q3-F1
#
_cell.length_a   1.000
_cell.length_b   1.000
_cell.length_c   1.000
_cell.angle_alpha   90.00
_cell.angle_beta   90.00
_cell.angle_gamma   90.00
#
_symmetry.space_group_name_H-M   'P 1'
#
loop_
_entity.id
_entity.type
_entity.pdbx_description
1 polymer ?
#
loop_
_entity_poly.entity_id
_entity_poly.type
_entity_poly.pdbx_seq_one_letter_code
_entity_poly.pdbx_strand_id
1 'polypeptide(L)'
;MLRQIAVDCPRTVPDVSFFQQEKIQKSLERVLYTWAIRHPASGYVQGINDLVTPFLVVFLSEYLEGSVESWLISDLSPDKLSDIEADCYWCLSKLLDGMQDHYTFAQPGIQRLVFKLKELVRRIDEPVSKHVEEQGLEFLQFAFRWFNCLLIREIPFHLVTRLWDTYLAEGDALPDFLVYIFASFLLTWSEELQKLDFQELVMFLQHLPTQNWTHQELEMVLSRAYMWHSMFNSSPSHLAS
;
A
#
# COMPACT_ATOMS: atom_id res chain seq x y z
N MET A 1 -18.76 12.16 -2.03
CA MET A 1 -18.39 10.79 -2.46
C MET A 1 -18.12 10.74 -3.96
N LEU A 2 -19.13 10.64 -4.84
CA LEU A 2 -18.89 10.52 -6.30
C LEU A 2 -18.00 11.63 -6.88
N ARG A 3 -18.23 12.90 -6.50
CA ARG A 3 -17.37 14.03 -6.90
C ARG A 3 -15.91 13.84 -6.49
N GLN A 4 -15.64 13.25 -5.32
CA GLN A 4 -14.28 13.05 -4.84
C GLN A 4 -13.60 11.91 -5.60
N ILE A 5 -14.32 10.80 -5.81
CA ILE A 5 -13.86 9.68 -6.62
C ILE A 5 -13.51 10.15 -8.05
N ALA A 6 -14.37 10.96 -8.67
CA ALA A 6 -14.13 11.49 -10.02
C ALA A 6 -12.91 12.43 -10.11
N VAL A 7 -12.47 13.03 -8.99
CA VAL A 7 -11.25 13.85 -8.94
C VAL A 7 -10.02 12.97 -8.69
N ASP A 8 -10.17 11.87 -7.94
CA ASP A 8 -9.06 10.99 -7.56
C ASP A 8 -8.74 9.94 -8.63
N CYS A 9 -9.74 9.37 -9.31
CA CYS A 9 -9.56 8.34 -10.33
C CYS A 9 -8.55 8.74 -11.41
N PRO A 10 -8.60 9.92 -12.04
CA PRO A 10 -7.62 10.34 -13.04
C PRO A 10 -6.18 10.49 -12.50
N ARG A 11 -6.01 10.57 -11.18
CA ARG A 11 -4.70 10.73 -10.51
C ARG A 11 -4.18 9.43 -9.91
N THR A 12 -4.92 8.33 -10.05
CA THR A 12 -4.54 6.99 -9.58
C THR A 12 -3.39 6.46 -10.43
N VAL A 13 -2.29 6.04 -9.78
CA VAL A 13 -1.09 5.47 -10.41
C VAL A 13 -0.69 6.24 -11.69
N PRO A 14 -0.27 7.52 -11.56
CA PRO A 14 -0.10 8.43 -12.69
C PRO A 14 0.99 7.99 -13.68
N ASP A 15 1.96 7.21 -13.21
CA ASP A 15 3.10 6.75 -14.01
C ASP A 15 2.74 5.60 -14.97
N VAL A 16 1.53 5.02 -14.84
CA VAL A 16 1.06 3.94 -15.70
C VAL A 16 -0.08 4.46 -16.58
N SER A 17 0.24 4.67 -17.86
CA SER A 17 -0.68 5.26 -18.86
C SER A 17 -1.99 4.50 -19.03
N PHE A 18 -2.00 3.20 -18.74
CA PHE A 18 -3.19 2.35 -18.77
C PHE A 18 -4.33 2.89 -17.90
N PHE A 19 -4.04 3.38 -16.68
CA PHE A 19 -5.06 3.94 -15.79
C PHE A 19 -5.59 5.30 -16.23
N GLN A 20 -4.97 5.92 -17.26
CA GLN A 20 -5.42 7.17 -17.85
C GLN A 20 -6.48 6.96 -18.94
N GLN A 21 -6.77 5.71 -19.33
CA GLN A 21 -7.83 5.41 -20.28
C GLN A 21 -9.21 5.67 -19.66
N GLU A 22 -10.08 6.41 -20.35
CA GLU A 22 -11.40 6.82 -19.83
C GLU A 22 -12.26 5.63 -19.39
N LYS A 23 -12.24 4.53 -20.14
CA LYS A 23 -12.98 3.31 -19.78
C LYS A 23 -12.50 2.73 -18.45
N ILE A 24 -11.19 2.73 -18.19
CA ILE A 24 -10.60 2.25 -16.94
C ILE A 24 -10.93 3.18 -15.77
N GLN A 25 -10.85 4.49 -15.98
CA GLN A 25 -11.28 5.46 -14.95
C GLN A 25 -12.74 5.25 -14.57
N LYS A 26 -13.63 5.05 -15.55
CA LYS A 26 -15.05 4.76 -15.29
C LYS A 26 -15.26 3.42 -14.57
N SER A 27 -14.46 2.39 -14.86
CA SER A 27 -14.49 1.12 -14.12
C SER A 27 -14.08 1.32 -12.66
N LEU A 28 -12.98 2.03 -12.41
CA LEU A 28 -12.54 2.39 -11.05
C LEU A 28 -13.62 3.19 -10.31
N GLU A 29 -14.23 4.19 -10.97
CA GLU A 29 -15.32 4.98 -10.37
C GLU A 29 -16.49 4.10 -9.94
N ARG A 30 -16.94 3.15 -10.78
CA ARG A 30 -18.05 2.25 -10.46
C ARG A 30 -17.74 1.34 -9.28
N VAL A 31 -16.55 0.73 -9.27
CA VAL A 31 -16.11 -0.16 -8.18
C VAL A 31 -16.03 0.62 -6.86
N LEU A 32 -15.34 1.77 -6.86
CA LEU A 32 -15.15 2.61 -5.68
C LEU A 32 -16.45 3.20 -5.18
N TYR A 33 -17.32 3.66 -6.08
CA TYR A 33 -18.63 4.20 -5.71
C TYR A 33 -19.48 3.11 -5.06
N THR A 34 -19.54 1.93 -5.67
CA THR A 34 -20.32 0.79 -5.15
C THR A 34 -19.80 0.34 -3.79
N TRP A 35 -18.47 0.30 -3.60
CA TRP A 35 -17.88 0.00 -2.29
C TRP A 35 -18.24 1.06 -1.26
N ALA A 36 -18.05 2.33 -1.59
CA ALA A 36 -18.24 3.44 -0.65
C ALA A 36 -19.69 3.59 -0.17
N ILE A 37 -20.69 3.35 -1.04
CA ILE A 37 -22.11 3.38 -0.62
C ILE A 37 -22.48 2.22 0.31
N ARG A 38 -21.78 1.08 0.21
CA ARG A 38 -22.05 -0.10 1.03
C ARG A 38 -21.33 -0.07 2.39
N HIS A 39 -20.38 0.84 2.56
CA HIS A 39 -19.59 1.00 3.78
C HIS A 39 -19.75 2.42 4.35
N PRO A 40 -20.95 2.80 4.85
CA PRO A 40 -21.25 4.18 5.26
C PRO A 40 -20.37 4.70 6.41
N ALA A 41 -19.78 3.82 7.22
CA ALA A 41 -18.85 4.20 8.29
C ALA A 41 -17.51 4.74 7.76
N SER A 42 -17.14 4.37 6.53
CA SER A 42 -15.92 4.81 5.85
C SER A 42 -16.24 5.80 4.73
N GLY A 43 -17.26 5.50 3.92
CA GLY A 43 -17.53 6.21 2.68
C GLY A 43 -16.38 6.01 1.69
N TYR A 44 -16.01 7.07 0.96
CA TYR A 44 -14.79 7.05 0.14
C TYR A 44 -13.67 7.78 0.86
N VAL A 45 -12.52 7.11 0.98
CA VAL A 45 -11.29 7.68 1.52
C VAL A 45 -10.21 7.60 0.44
N GLN A 46 -9.53 8.72 0.20
CA GLN A 46 -8.43 8.79 -0.75
C GLN A 46 -7.35 7.78 -0.34
N GLY A 47 -6.85 6.98 -1.29
CA GLY A 47 -5.98 5.82 -1.04
C GLY A 47 -6.64 4.52 -1.44
N ILE A 48 -7.96 4.37 -1.20
CA ILE A 48 -8.71 3.17 -1.63
C ILE A 48 -8.70 3.02 -3.16
N ASN A 49 -8.64 4.13 -3.89
CA ASN A 49 -8.52 4.13 -5.35
C ASN A 49 -7.26 3.37 -5.84
N ASP A 50 -6.15 3.45 -5.11
CA ASP A 50 -4.92 2.74 -5.46
C ASP A 50 -5.10 1.24 -5.23
N LEU A 51 -5.84 0.83 -4.20
CA LEU A 51 -6.03 -0.58 -3.81
C LEU A 51 -6.85 -1.40 -4.81
N VAL A 52 -7.60 -0.75 -5.71
CA VAL A 52 -8.34 -1.45 -6.78
C VAL A 52 -7.40 -1.87 -7.91
N THR A 53 -6.32 -1.10 -8.13
CA THR A 53 -5.47 -1.25 -9.32
C THR A 53 -4.76 -2.58 -9.45
N PRO A 54 -4.26 -3.24 -8.37
CA PRO A 54 -3.59 -4.53 -8.53
C PRO A 54 -4.58 -5.63 -8.92
N PHE A 55 -5.78 -5.64 -8.33
CA PHE A 55 -6.84 -6.58 -8.73
C PHE A 55 -7.25 -6.37 -10.18
N LEU A 56 -7.45 -5.12 -10.59
CA LEU A 56 -7.84 -4.82 -11.96
C LEU A 56 -6.81 -5.31 -12.98
N VAL A 57 -5.53 -5.09 -12.71
CA VAL A 57 -4.45 -5.53 -13.60
C VAL A 57 -4.34 -7.05 -13.64
N VAL A 58 -4.44 -7.73 -12.49
CA VAL A 58 -4.39 -9.19 -12.43
C VAL A 58 -5.55 -9.81 -13.23
N PHE A 59 -6.78 -9.36 -13.03
CA PHE A 59 -7.94 -9.92 -13.73
C PHE A 59 -7.94 -9.58 -15.23
N LEU A 60 -7.44 -8.40 -15.62
CA LEU A 60 -7.28 -8.07 -17.04
C LEU A 60 -6.19 -8.88 -17.74
N SER A 61 -5.15 -9.30 -17.00
CA SER A 61 -4.04 -10.09 -17.58
C SER A 61 -4.48 -11.47 -18.11
N GLU A 62 -5.65 -11.98 -17.68
CA GLU A 62 -6.24 -13.19 -18.23
C GLU A 62 -6.75 -13.00 -19.67
N TYR A 63 -7.05 -11.75 -20.06
CA TYR A 63 -7.66 -11.41 -21.34
C TYR A 63 -6.78 -10.59 -22.27
N LEU A 64 -5.78 -9.91 -21.73
CA LEU A 64 -4.89 -9.00 -22.46
C LEU A 64 -3.45 -9.52 -22.41
N GLU A 65 -2.84 -9.66 -23.58
CA GLU A 65 -1.46 -10.13 -23.71
C GLU A 65 -0.46 -8.96 -23.63
N GLY A 66 0.77 -9.25 -23.20
CA GLY A 66 1.84 -8.26 -23.11
C GLY A 66 1.84 -7.48 -21.79
N SER A 67 2.60 -6.38 -21.77
CA SER A 67 2.72 -5.54 -20.58
C SER A 67 1.57 -4.54 -20.46
N VAL A 68 1.29 -4.09 -19.25
CA VAL A 68 0.19 -3.15 -18.94
C VAL A 68 0.25 -1.88 -19.79
N GLU A 69 1.45 -1.42 -20.13
CA GLU A 69 1.67 -0.23 -20.97
C GLU A 69 1.19 -0.41 -22.41
N SER A 70 1.10 -1.65 -22.89
CA SER A 70 0.68 -1.98 -24.26
C SER A 70 -0.82 -2.28 -24.38
N TRP A 71 -1.52 -2.42 -23.26
CA TRP A 71 -2.92 -2.84 -23.23
C TRP A 71 -3.88 -1.76 -23.73
N LEU A 72 -4.82 -2.17 -24.59
CA LEU A 72 -5.94 -1.36 -25.03
C LEU A 72 -7.25 -2.01 -24.59
N ILE A 73 -8.01 -1.29 -23.76
CA ILE A 73 -9.30 -1.79 -23.27
C ILE A 73 -10.39 -1.82 -24.36
N SER A 74 -10.11 -1.31 -25.57
CA SER A 74 -10.96 -1.51 -26.75
C SER A 74 -11.13 -2.98 -27.12
N ASP A 75 -10.17 -3.82 -26.71
CA ASP A 75 -10.08 -5.21 -27.15
C ASP A 75 -10.96 -6.13 -26.29
N LEU A 76 -11.51 -5.60 -25.19
CA LEU A 76 -12.38 -6.31 -24.26
C LEU A 76 -13.86 -5.95 -24.48
N SER A 77 -14.74 -6.95 -24.45
CA SER A 77 -16.18 -6.71 -24.53
C SER A 77 -16.71 -6.05 -23.25
N PRO A 78 -17.81 -5.27 -23.32
CA PRO A 78 -18.42 -4.64 -22.15
C PRO A 78 -18.82 -5.65 -21.06
N ASP A 79 -19.33 -6.82 -21.45
CA ASP A 79 -19.75 -7.86 -20.50
C ASP A 79 -18.56 -8.40 -19.70
N LYS A 80 -17.45 -8.70 -20.37
CA LYS A 80 -16.21 -9.15 -19.70
C LYS A 80 -15.65 -8.08 -18.76
N LEU A 81 -15.70 -6.81 -19.18
CA LEU A 81 -15.27 -5.71 -18.32
C LEU A 81 -16.16 -5.61 -17.07
N SER A 82 -17.47 -5.82 -17.22
CA SER A 82 -18.40 -5.85 -16.09
C SER A 82 -18.13 -7.01 -15.14
N ASP A 83 -17.78 -8.19 -15.64
CA ASP A 83 -17.40 -9.33 -14.80
C ASP A 83 -16.11 -9.03 -14.02
N ILE A 84 -15.10 -8.48 -14.67
CA ILE A 84 -13.85 -8.06 -14.03
C ILE A 84 -14.09 -6.99 -12.96
N GLU A 85 -14.98 -6.03 -13.20
CA GLU A 85 -15.36 -5.03 -12.20
C GLU A 85 -16.00 -5.66 -10.96
N ALA A 86 -16.84 -6.68 -11.16
CA ALA A 86 -17.44 -7.42 -10.06
C ALA A 86 -16.38 -8.17 -9.24
N ASP A 87 -15.43 -8.83 -9.90
CA ASP A 87 -14.32 -9.54 -9.24
C ASP A 87 -13.43 -8.56 -8.46
N CYS A 88 -13.07 -7.43 -9.07
CA CYS A 88 -12.33 -6.35 -8.40
C CYS A 88 -13.07 -5.86 -7.15
N TYR A 89 -14.37 -5.63 -7.26
CA TYR A 89 -15.20 -5.17 -6.15
C TYR A 89 -15.19 -6.18 -4.99
N TRP A 90 -15.36 -7.48 -5.28
CA TRP A 90 -15.42 -8.50 -4.24
C TRP A 90 -14.06 -8.73 -3.58
N CYS A 91 -12.98 -8.77 -4.36
CA CYS A 91 -11.63 -8.92 -3.83
C CYS A 91 -11.19 -7.69 -3.00
N LEU A 92 -11.49 -6.48 -3.47
CA LEU A 92 -11.29 -5.26 -2.69
C LEU A 92 -12.06 -5.30 -1.38
N SER A 93 -13.34 -5.68 -1.42
CA SER A 93 -14.18 -5.78 -0.22
C SER A 93 -13.59 -6.77 0.77
N LYS A 94 -13.13 -7.93 0.30
CA LYS A 94 -12.50 -8.96 1.14
C LYS A 94 -11.20 -8.50 1.77
N LEU A 95 -10.35 -7.79 1.01
CA LEU A 95 -9.12 -7.20 1.55
C LEU A 95 -9.44 -6.18 2.64
N LEU A 96 -10.42 -5.30 2.40
CA LEU A 96 -10.78 -4.23 3.32
C LEU A 96 -11.57 -4.71 4.55
N ASP A 97 -12.22 -5.88 4.50
CA ASP A 97 -12.88 -6.50 5.65
C ASP A 97 -11.88 -6.72 6.82
N GLY A 98 -10.63 -7.07 6.52
CA GLY A 98 -9.57 -7.28 7.50
C GLY A 98 -8.94 -5.99 8.05
N MET A 99 -9.29 -4.82 7.49
CA MET A 99 -8.67 -3.55 7.84
C MET A 99 -9.65 -2.37 7.78
N GLN A 100 -10.91 -2.59 8.16
CA GLN A 100 -11.98 -1.59 8.03
C GLN A 100 -11.64 -0.27 8.75
N ASP A 101 -11.04 -0.36 9.92
CA ASP A 101 -10.72 0.79 10.75
C ASP A 101 -9.54 1.63 10.24
N HIS A 102 -8.86 1.19 9.16
CA HIS A 102 -7.94 2.03 8.39
C HIS A 102 -8.67 3.15 7.65
N TYR A 103 -9.96 2.99 7.34
CA TYR A 103 -10.71 3.90 6.48
C TYR A 103 -11.98 4.48 7.15
N THR A 104 -12.22 4.15 8.42
CA THR A 104 -13.26 4.84 9.21
C THR A 104 -12.83 6.25 9.62
N PHE A 105 -13.75 7.03 10.21
CA PHE A 105 -13.47 8.39 10.66
C PHE A 105 -12.19 8.49 11.51
N ALA A 106 -11.32 9.44 11.17
CA ALA A 106 -9.99 9.65 11.75
C ALA A 106 -8.97 8.50 11.57
N GLN A 107 -9.34 7.41 10.88
CA GLN A 107 -8.45 6.31 10.49
C GLN A 107 -7.62 5.74 11.66
N PRO A 108 -8.26 5.37 12.79
CA PRO A 108 -7.58 4.95 14.00
C PRO A 108 -6.71 3.72 13.80
N GLY A 109 -7.06 2.81 12.87
CA GLY A 109 -6.26 1.65 12.56
C GLY A 109 -4.86 2.01 12.04
N ILE A 110 -4.79 2.97 11.10
CA ILE A 110 -3.51 3.46 10.58
C ILE A 110 -2.68 4.10 11.68
N GLN A 111 -3.28 4.93 12.53
CA GLN A 111 -2.54 5.57 13.64
C GLN A 111 -1.92 4.53 14.58
N ARG A 112 -2.65 3.46 14.92
CA ARG A 112 -2.12 2.36 15.74
C ARG A 112 -0.98 1.62 15.04
N LEU A 113 -1.10 1.33 13.74
CA LEU A 113 -0.04 0.63 13.01
C LEU A 113 1.22 1.49 12.84
N VAL A 114 1.08 2.79 12.61
CA VAL A 114 2.20 3.75 12.60
C VAL A 114 2.91 3.78 13.96
N PHE A 115 2.16 3.76 15.05
CA PHE A 115 2.75 3.67 16.39
C PHE A 115 3.49 2.34 16.60
N LYS A 116 2.89 1.20 16.20
CA LYS A 116 3.57 -0.11 16.24
C LYS A 116 4.85 -0.12 15.39
N LEU A 117 4.82 0.50 14.21
CA LEU A 117 5.98 0.64 13.33
C LEU A 117 7.11 1.40 14.01
N LYS A 118 6.80 2.55 14.62
CA LYS A 118 7.77 3.34 15.39
C LYS A 118 8.43 2.50 16.49
N GLU A 119 7.63 1.81 17.30
CA GLU A 119 8.15 0.97 18.38
C GLU A 119 8.97 -0.22 17.87
N LEU A 120 8.57 -0.82 16.75
CA LEU A 120 9.32 -1.92 16.14
C LEU A 120 10.67 -1.43 15.60
N VAL A 121 10.70 -0.30 14.89
CA VAL A 121 11.94 0.31 14.38
C VAL A 121 12.85 0.67 15.54
N ARG A 122 12.35 1.28 16.63
CA ARG A 122 13.13 1.56 17.84
C ARG A 122 13.78 0.31 18.45
N ARG A 123 13.10 -0.84 18.40
CA ARG A 123 13.63 -2.12 18.93
C ARG A 123 14.68 -2.76 18.02
N ILE A 124 14.54 -2.60 16.71
CA ILE A 124 15.44 -3.22 15.72
C ILE A 124 16.67 -2.35 15.49
N ASP A 125 16.46 -1.05 15.34
CA ASP A 125 17.46 -0.04 14.99
C ASP A 125 17.16 1.27 15.72
N GLU A 126 17.49 1.28 17.01
CA GLU A 126 17.34 2.45 17.88
C GLU A 126 18.02 3.71 17.31
N PRO A 127 19.24 3.66 16.73
CA PRO A 127 19.86 4.82 16.11
C PRO A 127 18.99 5.53 15.06
N VAL A 128 18.36 4.78 14.14
CA VAL A 128 17.45 5.37 13.14
C VAL A 128 16.24 6.02 13.81
N SER A 129 15.58 5.29 14.73
CA SER A 129 14.39 5.82 15.41
C SER A 129 14.70 7.11 16.17
N LYS A 130 15.81 7.13 16.89
CA LYS A 130 16.24 8.28 17.69
C LYS A 130 16.60 9.46 16.80
N HIS A 131 17.34 9.25 15.71
CA HIS A 131 17.71 10.31 14.78
C HIS A 131 16.48 10.98 14.16
N VAL A 132 15.50 10.19 13.70
CA VAL A 132 14.23 10.71 13.14
C VAL A 132 13.49 11.59 14.16
N GLU A 133 13.44 11.18 15.43
CA GLU A 133 12.85 11.98 16.51
C GLU A 133 13.65 13.25 16.84
N GLU A 134 14.98 13.17 16.87
CA GLU A 134 15.87 14.31 17.14
C GLU A 134 15.78 15.37 16.03
N GLN A 135 15.56 14.96 14.78
CA GLN A 135 15.24 15.87 13.67
C GLN A 135 13.81 16.44 13.75
N GLY A 136 12.98 15.98 14.68
CA GLY A 136 11.60 16.45 14.86
C GLY A 136 10.61 15.91 13.83
N LEU A 137 10.95 14.83 13.12
CA LEU A 137 10.06 14.19 12.16
C LEU A 137 9.22 13.10 12.83
N GLU A 138 7.90 13.21 12.77
CA GLU A 138 7.01 12.18 13.28
C GLU A 138 6.79 11.07 12.25
N PHE A 139 6.75 9.82 12.71
CA PHE A 139 6.48 8.65 11.84
C PHE A 139 5.16 8.79 11.06
N LEU A 140 4.16 9.44 11.64
CA LEU A 140 2.88 9.68 10.98
C LEU A 140 3.02 10.52 9.70
N GLN A 141 4.00 11.42 9.62
CA GLN A 141 4.18 12.33 8.48
C GLN A 141 4.60 11.60 7.19
N PHE A 142 5.26 10.44 7.28
CA PHE A 142 5.63 9.64 6.12
C PHE A 142 4.88 8.30 6.04
N ALA A 143 4.76 7.58 7.16
CA ALA A 143 4.23 6.21 7.16
C ALA A 143 2.70 6.16 6.98
N PHE A 144 1.99 7.27 7.21
CA PHE A 144 0.55 7.30 6.95
C PHE A 144 0.22 6.90 5.51
N ARG A 145 0.95 7.44 4.52
CA ARG A 145 0.76 7.12 3.11
C ARG A 145 1.05 5.65 2.81
N TRP A 146 2.06 5.09 3.47
CA TRP A 146 2.47 3.70 3.31
C TRP A 146 1.35 2.73 3.71
N PHE A 147 0.72 2.97 4.87
CA PHE A 147 -0.42 2.14 5.32
C PHE A 147 -1.69 2.42 4.54
N ASN A 148 -1.98 3.68 4.23
CA ASN A 148 -3.20 4.07 3.53
C ASN A 148 -3.24 3.57 2.07
N CYS A 149 -2.08 3.34 1.46
CA CYS A 149 -1.96 2.90 0.06
C CYS A 149 -1.21 1.56 -0.07
N LEU A 150 -0.95 0.86 1.03
CA LEU A 150 -0.22 -0.43 1.08
C LEU A 150 1.05 -0.47 0.22
N LEU A 151 1.91 0.55 0.40
CA LEU A 151 3.16 0.80 -0.35
C LEU A 151 3.05 0.95 -1.87
N ILE A 152 1.85 0.94 -2.48
CA ILE A 152 1.68 1.08 -3.94
C ILE A 152 2.39 2.34 -4.48
N ARG A 153 2.43 3.40 -3.68
CA ARG A 153 3.04 4.69 -4.05
C ARG A 153 4.55 4.77 -3.81
N GLU A 154 5.13 3.75 -3.19
CA GLU A 154 6.54 3.77 -2.77
C GLU A 154 7.42 2.82 -3.58
N ILE A 155 6.83 1.95 -4.40
CA ILE A 155 7.54 0.97 -5.24
C ILE A 155 7.08 1.04 -6.70
N PRO A 156 7.91 0.61 -7.66
CA PRO A 156 7.48 0.46 -9.04
C PRO A 156 6.22 -0.41 -9.17
N PHE A 157 5.26 0.04 -9.97
CA PHE A 157 3.96 -0.61 -10.07
C PHE A 157 4.03 -2.08 -10.48
N HIS A 158 5.00 -2.45 -11.32
CA HIS A 158 5.22 -3.84 -11.75
C HIS A 158 5.61 -4.79 -10.59
N LEU A 159 6.10 -4.26 -9.46
CA LEU A 159 6.41 -5.04 -8.25
C LEU A 159 5.22 -5.17 -7.30
N VAL A 160 4.16 -4.36 -7.48
CA VAL A 160 3.01 -4.33 -6.58
C VAL A 160 2.29 -5.66 -6.55
N THR A 161 2.11 -6.32 -7.70
CA THR A 161 1.48 -7.65 -7.78
C THR A 161 2.27 -8.68 -6.96
N ARG A 162 3.60 -8.69 -7.09
CA ARG A 162 4.47 -9.58 -6.31
C ARG A 162 4.37 -9.30 -4.81
N LEU A 163 4.35 -8.04 -4.40
CA LEU A 163 4.14 -7.66 -2.99
C LEU A 163 2.77 -8.17 -2.49
N TRP A 164 1.75 -8.03 -3.33
CA TRP A 164 0.38 -8.41 -3.01
C TRP A 164 0.17 -9.92 -2.96
N ASP A 165 0.97 -10.74 -3.64
CA ASP A 165 0.98 -12.19 -3.44
C ASP A 165 1.22 -12.54 -1.96
N THR A 166 2.18 -11.85 -1.33
CA THR A 166 2.46 -12.00 0.10
C THR A 166 1.32 -11.43 0.95
N TYR A 167 0.73 -10.29 0.58
CA TYR A 167 -0.39 -9.73 1.34
C TYR A 167 -1.61 -10.65 1.37
N LEU A 168 -1.96 -11.23 0.22
CA LEU A 168 -3.09 -12.15 0.10
C LEU A 168 -2.80 -13.48 0.82
N ALA A 169 -1.55 -13.94 0.85
CA ALA A 169 -1.16 -15.14 1.58
C ALA A 169 -1.28 -14.99 3.11
N GLU A 170 -1.05 -13.79 3.66
CA GLU A 170 -1.21 -13.53 5.10
C GLU A 170 -2.69 -13.46 5.55
N GLY A 171 -3.60 -13.09 4.65
CA GLY A 171 -5.03 -13.00 4.95
C GLY A 171 -5.33 -12.07 6.13
N ASP A 172 -6.06 -12.55 7.14
CA ASP A 172 -6.48 -11.76 8.30
C ASP A 172 -5.30 -11.26 9.17
N ALA A 173 -4.13 -11.87 9.06
CA ALA A 173 -2.92 -11.45 9.80
C ALA A 173 -2.20 -10.26 9.12
N LEU A 174 -2.63 -9.85 7.93
CA LEU A 174 -1.98 -8.83 7.12
C LEU A 174 -1.70 -7.53 7.89
N PRO A 175 -2.66 -6.90 8.61
CA PRO A 175 -2.40 -5.61 9.27
C PRO A 175 -1.22 -5.63 10.24
N ASP A 176 -1.05 -6.74 10.97
CA ASP A 176 0.09 -6.91 11.88
C ASP A 176 1.38 -7.20 11.10
N PHE A 177 1.32 -7.97 10.01
CA PHE A 177 2.49 -8.25 9.18
C PHE A 177 3.01 -7.02 8.42
N LEU A 178 2.11 -6.10 8.02
CA LEU A 178 2.49 -4.82 7.38
C LEU A 178 3.50 -4.03 8.21
N VAL A 179 3.40 -4.08 9.55
CA VAL A 179 4.34 -3.39 10.44
C VAL A 179 5.77 -3.88 10.21
N TYR A 180 5.96 -5.19 10.05
CA TYR A 180 7.26 -5.81 9.80
C TYR A 180 7.77 -5.53 8.38
N ILE A 181 6.88 -5.57 7.39
CA ILE A 181 7.23 -5.22 6.01
C ILE A 181 7.69 -3.77 5.95
N PHE A 182 7.00 -2.85 6.63
CA PHE A 182 7.30 -1.41 6.54
C PHE A 182 8.52 -1.04 7.36
N ALA A 183 8.75 -1.71 8.50
CA ALA A 183 10.01 -1.59 9.23
C ALA A 183 11.18 -2.08 8.36
N SER A 184 11.01 -3.23 7.69
CA SER A 184 12.02 -3.76 6.78
C SER A 184 12.26 -2.79 5.64
N PHE A 185 11.21 -2.30 5.01
CA PHE A 185 11.29 -1.31 3.94
C PHE A 185 12.09 -0.08 4.36
N LEU A 186 11.71 0.58 5.46
CA LEU A 186 12.42 1.76 6.00
C LEU A 186 13.91 1.47 6.27
N LEU A 187 14.19 0.35 6.96
CA LEU A 187 15.54 -0.03 7.36
C LEU A 187 16.40 -0.60 6.22
N THR A 188 15.91 -0.56 4.98
CA THR A 188 16.76 -0.71 3.79
C THR A 188 17.75 0.44 3.67
N TRP A 189 17.39 1.61 4.20
CA TRP A 189 18.19 2.84 4.12
C TRP A 189 18.67 3.32 5.49
N SER A 190 18.89 2.41 6.44
CA SER A 190 19.26 2.77 7.82
C SER A 190 20.50 3.68 7.86
N GLU A 191 21.52 3.39 7.06
CA GLU A 191 22.76 4.18 7.04
C GLU A 191 22.58 5.57 6.42
N GLU A 192 21.73 5.70 5.40
CA GLU A 192 21.42 6.98 4.77
C GLU A 192 20.57 7.83 5.71
N LEU A 193 19.51 7.28 6.30
CA LEU A 193 18.56 8.00 7.15
C LEU A 193 19.26 8.71 8.32
N GLN A 194 20.27 8.08 8.93
CA GLN A 194 21.03 8.64 10.05
C GLN A 194 21.89 9.87 9.68
N LYS A 195 22.08 10.15 8.38
CA LYS A 195 22.92 11.25 7.89
C LYS A 195 22.09 12.47 7.47
N LEU A 196 20.79 12.31 7.28
CA LEU A 196 19.91 13.33 6.71
C LEU A 196 19.39 14.29 7.79
N ASP A 197 19.30 15.58 7.48
CA ASP A 197 18.58 16.54 8.32
C ASP A 197 17.05 16.44 8.15
N PHE A 198 16.29 17.24 8.89
CA PHE A 198 14.82 17.25 8.77
C PHE A 198 14.29 17.43 7.34
N GLN A 199 14.82 18.39 6.57
CA GLN A 199 14.32 18.66 5.23
C GLN A 199 14.67 17.51 4.27
N GLU A 200 15.90 17.01 4.37
CA GLU A 200 16.37 15.88 3.60
C GLU A 200 15.59 14.59 3.92
N LEU A 201 15.31 14.32 5.20
CA LEU A 201 14.50 13.19 5.65
C LEU A 201 13.09 13.24 5.05
N VAL A 202 12.42 14.39 5.13
CA VAL A 202 11.07 14.57 4.56
C VAL A 202 11.08 14.27 3.06
N MET A 203 12.03 14.85 2.33
CA MET A 203 12.14 14.65 0.88
C MET A 203 12.46 13.19 0.54
N PHE A 204 13.40 12.58 1.26
CA PHE A 204 13.84 11.21 1.02
C PHE A 204 12.73 10.20 1.29
N LEU A 205 12.04 10.31 2.43
CA LEU A 205 10.96 9.39 2.81
C LEU A 205 9.69 9.55 1.95
N GLN A 206 9.50 10.71 1.32
CA GLN A 206 8.43 10.93 0.34
C GLN A 206 8.80 10.42 -1.07
N HIS A 207 10.10 10.22 -1.35
CA HIS A 207 10.64 9.83 -2.66
C HIS A 207 11.78 8.81 -2.50
N LEU A 208 11.46 7.67 -1.90
CA LEU A 208 12.45 6.61 -1.69
C LEU A 208 12.99 6.09 -3.04
N PRO A 209 14.29 5.75 -3.12
CA PRO A 209 14.93 5.41 -4.39
C PRO A 209 14.63 3.95 -4.80
N THR A 210 13.37 3.68 -5.14
CA THR A 210 12.86 2.36 -5.52
C THR A 210 12.66 2.18 -7.03
N GLN A 211 12.86 3.22 -7.83
CA GLN A 211 12.55 3.23 -9.27
C GLN A 211 13.23 2.11 -10.08
N ASN A 212 14.42 1.68 -9.64
CA ASN A 212 15.21 0.62 -10.27
C ASN A 212 15.11 -0.71 -9.52
N TRP A 213 14.23 -0.82 -8.52
CA TRP A 213 14.04 -2.08 -7.81
C TRP A 213 13.51 -3.15 -8.74
N THR A 214 13.95 -4.37 -8.47
CA THR A 214 13.48 -5.59 -9.09
C THR A 214 12.81 -6.46 -8.04
N HIS A 215 12.43 -7.68 -8.43
CA HIS A 215 11.96 -8.68 -7.49
C HIS A 215 13.00 -8.95 -6.40
N GLN A 216 14.31 -8.86 -6.70
CA GLN A 216 15.34 -9.17 -5.73
C GLN A 216 15.31 -8.24 -4.51
N GLU A 217 15.23 -6.92 -4.73
CA GLU A 217 15.12 -5.94 -3.63
C GLU A 217 13.85 -6.16 -2.81
N LEU A 218 12.73 -6.40 -3.49
CA LEU A 218 11.47 -6.68 -2.83
C LEU A 218 11.54 -7.97 -1.99
N GLU A 219 12.11 -9.06 -2.52
CA GLU A 219 12.29 -10.31 -1.78
C GLU A 219 13.16 -10.13 -0.54
N MET A 220 14.21 -9.30 -0.60
CA MET A 220 15.04 -9.01 0.56
C MET A 220 14.22 -8.31 1.66
N VAL A 221 13.36 -7.36 1.28
CA VAL A 221 12.45 -6.68 2.21
C VAL A 221 11.49 -7.68 2.85
N LEU A 222 10.83 -8.51 2.06
CA LEU A 222 9.85 -9.51 2.52
C LEU A 222 10.50 -10.59 3.39
N SER A 223 11.67 -11.08 3.01
CA SER A 223 12.42 -12.09 3.76
C SER A 223 12.83 -11.58 5.15
N ARG A 224 13.37 -10.35 5.20
CA ARG A 224 13.74 -9.71 6.48
C ARG A 224 12.51 -9.44 7.35
N ALA A 225 11.40 -9.01 6.76
CA ALA A 225 10.13 -8.83 7.46
C ALA A 225 9.64 -10.14 8.09
N TYR A 226 9.66 -11.24 7.34
CA TYR A 226 9.27 -12.56 7.84
C TYR A 226 10.16 -13.06 8.99
N MET A 227 11.48 -12.86 8.88
CA MET A 227 12.42 -13.18 9.96
C MET A 227 12.09 -12.40 11.23
N TRP A 228 11.89 -11.07 11.13
CA TRP A 228 11.56 -10.24 12.28
C TRP A 228 10.20 -10.57 12.88
N HIS A 229 9.19 -10.83 12.04
CA HIS A 229 7.90 -11.30 12.50
C HIS A 229 8.05 -12.58 13.35
N SER A 230 8.83 -13.56 12.86
CA SER A 230 9.09 -14.81 13.57
C SER A 230 9.82 -14.60 14.90
N MET A 231 10.78 -13.67 14.98
CA MET A 231 11.59 -13.39 16.18
C MET A 231 10.82 -12.61 17.25
N PHE A 232 10.10 -11.55 16.85
CA PHE A 232 9.48 -10.62 17.79
C PHE A 232 8.04 -11.01 18.17
N ASN A 233 7.30 -11.71 17.30
CA ASN A 233 5.95 -12.15 17.62
C ASN A 233 5.94 -13.34 18.59
N SER A 234 6.98 -14.18 18.56
CA SER A 234 7.16 -15.31 19.49
C SER A 234 7.71 -14.93 20.88
N SER A 235 7.98 -13.64 21.13
CA SER A 235 8.62 -13.15 22.36
C SER A 235 7.77 -12.13 23.15
N PRO A 236 6.56 -12.49 23.65
CA PRO A 236 5.72 -11.57 24.42
C PRO A 236 6.29 -11.18 25.80
N SER A 237 7.30 -11.90 26.31
CA SER A 237 7.87 -11.73 27.66
C SER A 237 8.83 -10.56 27.85
N HIS A 238 9.07 -9.73 26.83
CA HIS A 238 9.89 -8.50 26.95
C HIS A 238 9.05 -7.21 26.96
N LEU A 239 7.71 -7.31 27.07
CA LEU A 239 6.79 -6.17 27.17
C LEU A 239 6.77 -5.50 28.56
N ALA A 240 7.63 -5.92 29.48
CA ALA A 240 7.85 -5.27 30.77
C ALA A 240 9.36 -5.19 31.04
N SER A 241 9.97 -4.06 30.71
CA SER A 241 11.24 -3.57 31.29
C SER A 241 11.28 -2.06 31.12
#